data_AF-A0A9N9JEJ8-F1
#
_entry.id   AF-A0A9N9JEJ8-F1
#
_cell.length_a   1.000
_cell.length_b   1.000
_cell.length_c   1.000
_cell.angle_alpha   90.00
_cell.angle_beta   90.00
_cell.angle_gamma   90.00
#
_symmetry.space_group_name_H-M   'P 1'
#
loop_
_entity.id
_entity.type
_entity.pdbx_description
1 polymer ?
#
loop_
_entity_poly.entity_id
_entity_poly.type
_entity_poly.pdbx_seq_one_letter_code
_entity_poly.pdbx_strand_id
1 'polypeptide(L)' 'GFQTRALTDNELKTHLQKADTIIVDEISMVSAELLDFISNLFANLHTNALAFGGINVIIVG' A
#
# COMPACT_ATOMS: atom_id res chain seq x y z
N GLY A 1 15.16 -5.92 0.32
CA GLY A 1 13.80 -5.98 0.88
C GLY A 1 13.37 -4.59 1.30
N PHE A 2 12.12 -4.23 1.05
CA PHE A 2 11.57 -2.92 1.40
C PHE A 2 11.20 -2.85 2.89
N GLN A 3 11.25 -1.65 3.46
CA GLN A 3 10.91 -1.39 4.86
C GLN A 3 9.90 -0.25 4.94
N THR A 4 9.05 -0.28 5.96
CA THR A 4 8.04 0.75 6.20
C THR A 4 7.99 1.10 7.68
N ARG A 5 7.75 2.38 7.98
CA ARG A 5 7.48 2.86 9.34
C ARG A 5 6.01 2.74 9.72
N ALA A 6 5.13 2.42 8.77
CA ALA A 6 3.68 2.37 8.98
C ALA A 6 3.22 1.32 10.01
N LEU A 7 4.09 0.36 10.38
CA LEU A 7 3.78 -0.65 11.40
C LEU A 7 4.19 -0.23 12.82
N THR A 8 5.13 0.70 12.94
CA THR A 8 5.69 1.15 14.23
C THR A 8 5.28 2.58 14.60
N ASP A 9 4.93 3.39 13.62
CA ASP A 9 4.47 4.76 13.79
C ASP A 9 2.94 4.83 13.78
N ASN A 10 2.34 5.06 14.94
CA ASN A 10 0.88 5.05 15.10
C ASN A 10 0.17 6.16 14.32
N GLU A 11 0.80 7.31 14.12
CA GLU A 11 0.21 8.42 13.37
C GLU A 11 0.14 8.06 11.89
N LEU A 12 1.27 7.60 11.34
CA LEU A 12 1.36 7.14 9.96
C LEU A 12 0.44 5.93 9.71
N LYS A 13 0.40 4.98 10.65
CA LYS A 13 -0.50 3.82 10.58
C LYS A 13 -1.96 4.26 10.46
N THR A 14 -2.39 5.15 11.36
CA THR A 14 -3.78 5.63 11.41
C THR A 14 -4.12 6.44 10.15
N HIS A 15 -3.16 7.21 9.62
CA HIS A 15 -3.34 7.93 8.37
C HIS A 15 -3.55 6.99 7.18
N LEU A 16 -2.71 5.95 7.05
CA LEU A 16 -2.80 4.98 5.95
C LEU A 16 -4.01 4.06 6.07
N GLN A 17 -4.48 3.74 7.28
CA GLN A 17 -5.71 2.98 7.50
C GLN A 17 -6.98 3.75 7.12
N LYS A 18 -6.91 5.07 7.01
CA LYS A 18 -8.01 5.92 6.53
C LYS A 18 -7.97 6.15 5.02
N ALA A 19 -6.93 5.68 4.33
CA ALA A 19 -6.80 5.87 2.90
C ALA A 19 -7.68 4.86 2.17
N ASP A 20 -8.72 5.36 1.49
CA ASP A 20 -9.65 4.53 0.72
C ASP A 20 -9.19 4.30 -0.73
N THR A 21 -8.19 5.06 -1.20
CA THR A 21 -7.69 4.98 -2.58
C THR A 21 -6.19 5.25 -2.65
N ILE A 22 -5.47 4.41 -3.40
CA ILE A 22 -4.08 4.65 -3.82
C ILE A 22 -4.08 5.00 -5.30
N ILE A 23 -3.34 6.05 -5.66
CA ILE A 23 -3.07 6.40 -7.06
C ILE A 23 -1.57 6.23 -7.30
N VAL A 24 -1.21 5.39 -8.26
CA VAL A 24 0.17 5.20 -8.72
C VAL A 24 0.26 5.73 -10.15
N ASP A 25 1.01 6.82 -10.31
CA ASP A 25 1.38 7.34 -11.63
C ASP A 25 2.73 6.76 -12.07
N GLU A 26 2.97 6.74 -13.38
CA GLU A 26 4.16 6.17 -14.01
C GLU A 26 4.48 4.72 -13.56
N ILE A 27 3.47 3.82 -13.58
CA ILE A 27 3.66 2.41 -13.19
C ILE A 27 4.78 1.70 -13.95
N SER A 28 5.09 2.15 -15.17
CA SER A 28 6.19 1.62 -15.99
C SER A 28 7.57 1.75 -15.32
N MET A 29 7.74 2.64 -14.34
CA MET A 29 8.96 2.78 -13.55
C MET A 29 8.93 2.02 -12.21
N VAL A 30 7.79 1.43 -11.85
CA VAL A 30 7.61 0.71 -10.59
C VAL A 30 7.94 -0.76 -10.77
N SER A 31 8.82 -1.29 -9.94
CA SER A 31 9.14 -2.72 -9.97
C SER A 31 7.98 -3.56 -9.41
N ALA A 32 7.82 -4.77 -9.94
CA ALA A 32 6.81 -5.72 -9.45
C ALA A 32 6.96 -6.00 -7.95
N GLU A 33 8.20 -6.17 -7.48
CA GLU A 33 8.50 -6.40 -6.06
C GLU A 33 8.04 -5.25 -5.15
N LEU A 34 8.16 -3.99 -5.63
CA LEU A 34 7.70 -2.83 -4.88
C LEU A 34 6.18 -2.77 -4.85
N LEU A 35 5.52 -3.07 -5.97
CA LEU A 35 4.07 -3.11 -6.03
C LEU A 35 3.49 -4.21 -5.12
N ASP A 36 4.10 -5.40 -5.11
CA ASP A 36 3.77 -6.49 -4.20
C ASP A 36 4.00 -6.10 -2.74
N PHE A 37 5.10 -5.40 -2.45
CA PHE A 37 5.36 -4.89 -1.11
C PHE A 37 4.27 -3.91 -0.64
N ILE A 38 3.83 -2.98 -1.49
CA ILE A 38 2.76 -2.04 -1.18
C ILE A 38 1.44 -2.80 -0.97
N SER A 39 1.11 -3.75 -1.84
CA SER A 39 -0.08 -4.58 -1.69
C SER A 39 -0.12 -5.31 -0.34
N ASN A 40 0.98 -5.96 0.03
CA ASN A 40 1.13 -6.65 1.30
C ASN A 40 1.12 -5.70 2.51
N LEU A 41 1.70 -4.51 2.37
CA LEU A 41 1.65 -3.49 3.41
C LEU A 41 0.21 -3.11 3.74
N PHE A 42 -0.60 -2.81 2.73
CA PHE A 42 -1.99 -2.40 2.95
C PHE A 42 -2.89 -3.55 3.40
N ALA A 43 -2.64 -4.78 2.94
CA ALA A 43 -3.27 -6.00 3.45
C ALA A 43 -3.05 -6.15 4.98
N ASN A 44 -1.81 -5.95 5.42
CA ASN A 44 -1.46 -5.98 6.85
C ASN A 44 -2.11 -4.83 7.64
N LEU A 45 -2.15 -3.62 7.08
CA LEU A 45 -2.76 -2.46 7.75
C LEU A 45 -4.26 -2.62 7.95
N HIS A 46 -4.95 -3.24 6.99
CA HIS A 46 -6.40 -3.47 7.01
C HIS A 46 -6.79 -4.83 7.60
N THR A 47 -5.80 -5.62 8.05
CA THR A 47 -6.01 -6.94 8.67
C THR A 47 -6.87 -7.86 7.78
N ASN A 48 -6.60 -7.86 6.47
CA ASN A 48 -7.28 -8.74 5.52
C ASN A 48 -6.29 -9.28 4.49
N ALA A 49 -6.72 -10.32 3.76
CA ALA A 49 -5.91 -10.99 2.73
C ALA A 49 -6.22 -10.48 1.31
N LEU A 50 -6.96 -9.37 1.18
CA LEU A 50 -7.26 -8.79 -0.11
C LEU A 50 -6.06 -8.00 -0.62
N ALA A 51 -5.87 -7.98 -1.94
CA ALA A 51 -4.86 -7.14 -2.57
C ALA A 51 -5.02 -5.69 -2.10
N PHE A 52 -3.92 -5.05 -1.71
CA PHE A 52 -3.90 -3.69 -1.15
C PHE A 52 -4.86 -3.47 0.03
N GLY A 53 -5.22 -4.50 0.79
CA GLY A 53 -6.18 -4.33 1.89
C GLY A 53 -7.62 -4.12 1.41
N GLY A 54 -7.93 -4.35 0.14
CA GLY A 54 -9.26 -4.18 -0.44
C GLY A 54 -9.63 -2.73 -0.77
N ILE A 55 -8.68 -1.80 -0.69
CA ILE A 55 -8.90 -0.40 -1.06
C ILE A 55 -8.79 -0.21 -2.58
N ASN A 56 -9.33 0.90 -3.08
CA ASN A 56 -9.29 1.19 -4.49
C ASN A 56 -7.87 1.53 -4.95
N VAL A 57 -7.44 1.00 -6.09
CA VAL A 57 -6.12 1.26 -6.65
C VAL A 57 -6.28 1.73 -8.09
N ILE A 58 -5.84 2.95 -8.34
CA ILE A 58 -5.82 3.57 -9.67
C ILE A 58 -4.37 3.57 -10.13
N ILE A 59 -4.12 2.93 -11.26
CA ILE A 59 -2.78 2.80 -11.83
C ILE A 59 -2.76 3.52 -13.18
N VAL A 60 -1.78 4.40 -13.37
CA VAL A 60 -1.55 5.17 -14.58
C VAL A 60 -0.08 5.01 -14.96
N GLY A 61 0.23 4.92 -16.26
CA GLY A 61 1.61 4.93 -16.75
C GLY A 61 1.80 4.30 -18.11
#